data_AF-A0ABC8EDK7-F1
#
_entry.id   AF-A0ABC8EDK7-F1
#
_cell.length_a   1.000
_cell.length_b   1.000
_cell.length_c   1.000
_cell.angle_alpha   90.00
_cell.angle_beta   90.00
_cell.angle_gamma   90.00
#
_symmetry.space_group_name_H-M   'P 1'
#
loop_
_entity.id
_entity.type
_entity.pdbx_description
1 polymer ?
#
loop_
_entity_poly.entity_id
_entity_poly.type
_entity_poly.pdbx_seq_one_letter_code
_entity_poly.pdbx_strand_id
1 'polypeptide(L)' 'MDGYVIIDSVLKDAYKDEVLKNEDMIGEFPVFKVGENAISFSGNVSKVEVVINEVWI' A
#
# COMPACT_ATOMS: atom_id res chain seq x y z
N MET A 1 -19.43 -2.65 -6.20
CA MET A 1 -18.57 -1.77 -7.03
C MET A 1 -17.17 -2.15 -6.60
N ASP A 2 -16.55 -3.03 -7.37
CA ASP A 2 -15.25 -3.61 -7.02
C ASP A 2 -14.19 -2.63 -7.48
N GLY A 3 -13.27 -2.30 -6.58
CA GLY A 3 -12.19 -1.37 -6.86
C GLY A 3 -11.03 -1.67 -5.93
N TYR A 4 -9.84 -1.34 -6.38
CA TYR A 4 -8.62 -1.46 -5.59
C TYR A 4 -8.01 -0.06 -5.42
N VAL A 5 -7.11 0.03 -4.45
CA VAL A 5 -6.21 1.17 -4.29
C VAL A 5 -4.79 0.63 -4.33
N ILE A 6 -3.89 1.40 -4.93
CA ILE A 6 -2.46 1.08 -4.94
C ILE A 6 -1.77 2.04 -3.99
N ILE A 7 -0.95 1.50 -3.09
CA ILE A 7 -0.04 2.27 -2.25
C ILE A 7 1.37 1.99 -2.76
N ASP A 8 1.97 2.97 -3.44
CA ASP A 8 3.37 2.91 -3.86
C ASP A 8 4.24 3.58 -2.80
N SER A 9 4.83 2.76 -1.91
CA SER A 9 5.71 3.24 -0.85
C SER A 9 7.05 3.79 -1.36
N VAL A 10 7.47 3.48 -2.59
CA VAL A 10 8.73 3.98 -3.16
C VAL A 10 8.54 5.40 -3.66
N LEU A 11 7.48 5.64 -4.44
CA LEU A 11 7.12 6.97 -4.92
C LEU A 11 6.45 7.83 -3.85
N LYS A 12 5.96 7.20 -2.77
CA LYS A 12 5.11 7.82 -1.74
C LYS A 12 3.85 8.42 -2.33
N ASP A 13 3.21 7.63 -3.17
CA ASP A 13 1.94 7.96 -3.81
C ASP A 13 0.90 6.87 -3.58
N ALA A 14 -0.35 7.29 -3.41
CA ALA A 14 -1.53 6.46 -3.40
C ALA A 14 -2.33 6.71 -4.68
N TYR A 15 -2.88 5.65 -5.27
CA TYR A 15 -3.64 5.75 -6.51
C TYR A 15 -4.95 5.00 -6.40
N LYS A 16 -5.95 5.51 -7.11
CA LYS A 16 -7.10 4.74 -7.56
C LYS A 16 -7.13 4.81 -9.08
N ASP A 17 -6.96 3.66 -9.73
CA ASP A 17 -6.68 3.59 -11.16
C ASP A 17 -5.47 4.47 -11.50
N GLU A 18 -5.62 5.51 -12.33
CA GLU A 18 -4.55 6.45 -12.71
C GLU A 18 -4.58 7.78 -11.93
N VAL A 19 -5.48 7.91 -10.95
CA VAL A 19 -5.69 9.17 -10.22
C VAL A 19 -4.93 9.15 -8.90
N LEU A 20 -4.12 10.19 -8.65
CA LEU A 20 -3.45 10.42 -7.37
C LEU A 20 -4.45 10.66 -6.23
N LYS A 21 -4.23 9.97 -5.12
CA LYS A 21 -5.09 9.93 -3.94
C LYS A 21 -4.34 10.17 -2.63
N ASN A 22 -3.20 10.85 -2.69
CA ASN A 22 -2.38 11.16 -1.51
C ASN A 22 -3.15 11.97 -0.45
N GLU A 23 -4.08 12.83 -0.86
CA GLU A 23 -4.90 13.62 0.06
C GLU A 23 -5.92 12.77 0.84
N ASP A 24 -6.25 11.57 0.35
CA ASP A 24 -7.16 10.62 1.01
C ASP A 24 -6.41 9.71 2.02
N MET A 25 -5.07 9.76 2.04
CA MET A 25 -4.23 8.97 2.94
C MET A 25 -4.20 9.56 4.35
N ILE A 26 -4.29 8.68 5.35
CA ILE A 26 -4.11 9.03 6.76
C ILE A 26 -2.88 8.29 7.28
N GLY A 27 -1.93 9.05 7.83
CA GLY A 27 -0.67 8.51 8.34
C GLY A 27 0.41 8.43 7.26
N GLU A 28 1.39 7.55 7.48
CA GLU A 28 2.60 7.44 6.66
C GLU A 28 2.54 6.24 5.71
N PHE A 29 3.31 6.30 4.61
CA PHE A 29 3.47 5.17 3.69
C PHE A 29 4.16 3.98 4.40
N PRO A 30 3.69 2.74 4.17
CA PRO A 30 4.19 1.59 4.89
C PRO A 30 5.63 1.25 4.50
N VAL A 31 6.44 0.91 5.51
CA VAL A 31 7.82 0.41 5.35
C VAL A 31 7.91 -0.95 6.01
N PHE A 32 8.24 -1.98 5.23
CA PHE A 32 8.46 -3.32 5.77
C PHE A 32 9.90 -3.48 6.23
N LYS A 33 10.07 -4.11 7.39
CA LYS A 33 11.38 -4.41 7.97
C LYS A 33 11.80 -5.84 7.64
N VAL A 34 13.09 -6.12 7.75
CA VAL A 34 13.60 -7.49 7.67
C VAL A 34 12.97 -8.34 8.78
N GLY A 35 12.44 -9.50 8.41
CA GLY A 35 11.76 -10.43 9.32
C GLY A 35 10.24 -10.42 9.15
N GLU A 36 9.53 -10.77 10.22
CA GLU A 36 8.07 -10.90 10.20
C GLU A 36 7.40 -9.52 10.32
N ASN A 37 6.46 -9.26 9.41
CA ASN A 37 5.61 -8.07 9.43
C ASN A 37 4.14 -8.53 9.48
N ALA A 38 3.35 -7.95 10.39
CA ALA A 38 1.91 -8.22 10.46
C ALA A 38 1.15 -7.09 9.76
N ILE A 39 0.30 -7.46 8.79
CA ILE A 39 -0.57 -6.52 8.07
C ILE A 39 -2.00 -6.86 8.44
N SER A 40 -2.74 -5.86 8.89
CA SER A 40 -4.17 -5.96 9.19
C SER A 40 -4.93 -4.88 8.43
N PHE A 41 -6.19 -5.19 8.12
CA PHE A 41 -7.09 -4.29 7.42
C PHE A 41 -8.48 -4.38 8.08
N SER A 42 -9.29 -3.35 7.86
CA SER A 42 -10.66 -3.28 8.36
C SER A 42 -11.62 -2.96 7.20
N GLY A 43 -12.91 -3.22 7.41
CA GLY A 43 -13.94 -3.04 6.39
C GLY A 43 -13.99 -4.19 5.37
N ASN A 44 -14.47 -3.89 4.17
CA ASN A 44 -14.79 -4.88 3.14
C ASN A 44 -13.61 -5.15 2.19
N VAL A 45 -12.42 -5.40 2.74
CA VAL A 45 -11.25 -5.79 1.94
C VAL A 45 -11.25 -7.30 1.76
N SER A 46 -11.33 -7.76 0.52
CA SER A 46 -11.35 -9.19 0.17
C SER A 46 -9.98 -9.75 -0.21
N LYS A 47 -9.01 -8.89 -0.54
CA LYS A 47 -7.68 -9.28 -1.00
C LYS A 47 -6.65 -8.19 -0.68
N VAL A 48 -5.44 -8.61 -0.34
CA VAL A 48 -4.25 -7.75 -0.21
C VAL A 48 -3.11 -8.41 -0.97
N GLU A 49 -2.41 -7.63 -1.78
CA GLU A 49 -1.20 -8.06 -2.48
C GLU A 49 -0.06 -7.11 -2.12
N VAL A 50 1.12 -7.67 -1.88
CA VAL A 50 2.32 -6.92 -1.52
C VAL A 50 3.39 -7.26 -2.53
N VAL A 51 3.92 -6.23 -3.19
CA VAL A 51 5.09 -6.35 -4.07
C VAL A 51 6.28 -5.76 -3.32
N ILE A 52 7.27 -6.60 -3.05
CA ILE A 52 8.50 -6.17 -2.38
C ILE A 52 9.49 -5.76 -3.45
N ASN A 53 9.87 -4.48 -3.44
CA ASN A 53 10.99 -3.98 -4.22
C ASN A 53 12.28 -4.19 -3.42
N GLU A 54 12.88 -5.37 -3.54
CA GLU A 54 14.16 -5.69 -2.91
C GLU A 54 15.29 -4.89 -3.58
N VAL A 55 15.82 -3.88 -2.89
CA VAL A 55 17.09 -3.28 -3.23
C VAL A 55 18.15 -4.00 -2.39
N TRP A 56 18.92 -4.90 -3.01
CA TRP A 56 20.05 -5.54 -2.35
C TRP A 56 21.07 -4.45 -1.96
N ILE A 57 21.30 -4.25 -0.67
CA ILE A 57 22.40 -3.43 -0.12
C ILE A 57 23.51 -4.37 0.32
#